data_AF-A0ABD1UM67-F1
#
_entry.id   AF-A0ABD1UM67-F1
#
_cell.length_a   1.000
_cell.length_b   1.000
_cell.length_c   1.000
_cell.angle_alpha   90.00
_cell.angle_beta   90.00
_cell.angle_gamma   90.00
#
_symmetry.space_group_name_H-M   'P 1'
#
loop_
_entity.id
_entity.type
_entity.pdbx_description
1 polymer ?
#
loop_
_entity_poly.entity_id
_entity_poly.type
_entity_poly.pdbx_seq_one_letter_code
_entity_poly.pdbx_strand_id
1 'polypeptide(L)'
;MPRMKMAAKRPRREMPPSPSSDDEDFPSKIRIAKCPVLIGKNVDLGSFTFEAHSFHIEDLFIGMSWISILTLDDKVYSSIFKDLYKNMSSSPGSGISYLLRNKRIRITRGLIRSILHLEEGGVRLYTTKIISHTEEYNPVEACCLVADKHFEAVIRLSTNQLTLPCRVLHNIIAHIIVPRKGHLDEVNHYDVFLLDSILHGRKFDFSYIMIQHMTSVLSGIRPKVLPYRMILTRIFQHFEISFRDPVAVLPKATDTINILTLKRMKIFKKKDNGWQSQKGLTMSRDHLRYLSRVKIYTMTKMLLPRPHLDHDHIDRRPPPPASTQTILLFLMVGLTHLHLLLMAYNMP
;
A
#
# COMPACT_ATOMS: atom_id res chain seq x y z
N MET A 1 -12.26 61.01 58.23
CA MET A 1 -13.20 60.67 57.14
C MET A 1 -12.42 60.48 55.84
N PRO A 2 -12.60 59.39 55.08
CA PRO A 2 -11.72 59.03 53.97
C PRO A 2 -12.11 59.71 52.66
N ARG A 3 -11.09 60.10 51.88
CA ARG A 3 -11.15 60.74 50.57
C ARG A 3 -11.42 59.68 49.49
N MET A 4 -12.56 59.75 48.79
CA MET A 4 -12.84 58.92 47.59
C MET A 4 -11.81 59.23 46.49
N LYS A 5 -11.08 58.21 46.03
CA LYS A 5 -10.31 58.27 44.77
C LYS A 5 -11.13 57.58 43.68
N MET A 6 -11.48 58.31 42.63
CA MET A 6 -12.12 57.75 41.43
C MET A 6 -11.13 56.85 40.69
N ALA A 7 -11.60 55.68 40.24
CA ALA A 7 -10.81 54.73 39.47
C ALA A 7 -10.66 55.19 38.01
N ALA A 8 -9.42 55.33 37.53
CA ALA A 8 -9.12 55.60 36.14
C ALA A 8 -9.40 54.35 35.27
N LYS A 9 -10.13 54.54 34.17
CA LYS A 9 -10.52 53.52 33.20
C LYS A 9 -9.29 53.04 32.43
N ARG A 10 -8.93 51.76 32.55
CA ARG A 10 -7.80 51.15 31.79
C ARG A 10 -8.07 51.17 30.28
N PRO A 11 -7.09 51.50 29.43
CA PRO A 11 -7.25 51.45 27.99
C PRO A 11 -7.42 50.01 27.50
N ARG A 12 -8.31 49.84 26.52
CA ARG A 12 -8.65 48.55 25.89
C ARG A 12 -7.41 48.03 25.15
N ARG A 13 -6.89 46.86 25.53
CA ARG A 13 -5.85 46.15 24.75
C ARG A 13 -6.43 45.82 23.38
N GLU A 14 -5.88 46.43 22.33
CA GLU A 14 -6.10 45.96 20.96
C GLU A 14 -5.53 44.54 20.85
N MET A 15 -6.35 43.59 20.41
CA MET A 15 -5.88 42.25 20.11
C MET A 15 -5.00 42.32 18.87
N PRO A 16 -3.84 41.63 18.86
CA PRO A 16 -3.03 41.55 17.66
C PRO A 16 -3.86 40.94 16.51
N PRO A 17 -3.65 41.39 15.27
CA PRO A 17 -4.37 40.86 14.12
C PRO A 17 -4.16 39.34 14.06
N SER A 18 -5.23 38.62 13.75
CA SER A 18 -5.19 37.17 13.49
C SER A 18 -4.15 36.90 12.40
N PRO A 19 -3.32 35.85 12.54
CA PRO A 19 -2.34 35.50 11.52
C PRO A 19 -3.06 35.23 10.19
N SER A 20 -2.47 35.71 9.09
CA SER A 20 -3.00 35.50 7.75
C SER A 20 -2.93 34.01 7.39
N SER A 21 -3.77 33.54 6.46
CA SER A 21 -3.73 32.14 5.99
C SER A 21 -2.36 31.70 5.44
N ASP A 22 -1.52 32.67 5.07
CA ASP A 22 -0.17 32.43 4.53
C ASP A 22 0.87 32.17 5.65
N ASP A 23 0.62 32.62 6.88
CA ASP A 23 1.52 32.45 8.02
C ASP A 23 1.51 31.00 8.57
N GLU A 24 0.41 30.27 8.40
CA GLU A 24 0.31 28.83 8.75
C GLU A 24 1.05 27.92 7.75
N ASP A 25 1.27 28.39 6.51
CA ASP A 25 1.91 27.63 5.43
C ASP A 25 3.44 27.86 5.35
N PHE A 26 3.96 28.83 6.09
CA PHE A 26 5.40 29.10 6.17
C PHE A 26 6.17 28.05 7.02
N PRO A 27 5.67 27.61 8.19
CA PRO A 27 6.29 26.56 9.00
C PRO A 27 6.29 25.19 8.29
N SER A 28 5.23 24.84 7.55
CA SER A 28 5.12 23.57 6.80
C SER A 28 6.19 23.49 5.69
N LYS A 29 6.38 24.56 4.91
CA LYS A 29 7.39 24.65 3.84
C LYS A 29 8.84 24.50 4.33
N ILE A 30 9.18 25.12 5.47
CA ILE A 30 10.53 24.99 6.07
C ILE A 30 10.80 23.56 6.53
N ARG A 31 9.77 22.84 7.01
CA ARG A 31 9.89 21.45 7.49
C ARG A 31 10.13 20.48 6.33
N ILE A 32 9.41 20.65 5.23
CA ILE A 32 9.57 19.85 4.00
C ILE A 32 11.02 19.95 3.49
N ALA A 33 11.64 21.13 3.54
CA ALA A 33 13.03 21.31 3.09
C ALA A 33 14.05 20.45 3.86
N LYS A 34 13.80 20.21 5.15
CA LYS A 34 14.65 19.37 6.02
C LYS A 34 14.32 17.88 5.93
N CYS A 35 13.20 17.52 5.31
CA CYS A 35 12.73 16.14 5.20
C CYS A 35 13.52 15.38 4.11
N PRO A 36 14.06 14.18 4.40
CA PRO A 36 14.69 13.36 3.38
C PRO A 36 13.64 12.80 2.41
N VAL A 37 13.94 12.86 1.11
CA VAL A 37 13.10 12.22 0.09
C VAL A 37 13.42 10.71 0.08
N LEU A 38 12.41 9.86 0.16
CA LEU A 38 12.58 8.41 0.07
C LEU A 38 12.88 8.04 -1.40
N ILE A 39 13.86 7.16 -1.65
CA ILE A 39 14.20 6.74 -3.02
C ILE A 39 13.05 5.92 -3.61
N GLY A 40 12.44 5.07 -2.79
CA GLY A 40 11.49 4.03 -3.20
C GLY A 40 12.20 2.69 -3.26
N LYS A 41 11.41 1.62 -3.38
CA LYS A 41 11.92 0.29 -3.73
C LYS A 41 11.09 -0.29 -4.85
N ASN A 42 11.65 -1.26 -5.54
CA ASN A 42 10.94 -2.10 -6.50
C ASN A 42 11.06 -3.58 -6.14
N VAL A 43 10.38 -4.44 -6.88
CA VAL A 43 10.33 -5.88 -6.65
C VAL A 43 10.83 -6.59 -7.90
N ASP A 44 11.81 -7.46 -7.72
CA ASP A 44 12.22 -8.44 -8.74
C ASP A 44 11.35 -9.69 -8.59
N LEU A 45 10.21 -9.69 -9.28
CA LEU A 45 9.24 -10.79 -9.25
C LEU A 45 9.85 -12.11 -9.76
N GLY A 46 10.73 -12.04 -10.78
CA GLY A 46 11.40 -13.22 -11.35
C GLY A 46 12.24 -13.97 -10.33
N SER A 47 12.97 -13.25 -9.46
CA SER A 47 13.76 -13.87 -8.38
C SER A 47 12.91 -14.68 -7.38
N PHE A 48 11.66 -14.29 -7.15
CA PHE A 48 10.74 -15.04 -6.28
C PHE A 48 10.16 -16.26 -7.01
N THR A 49 9.83 -16.13 -8.29
CA THR A 49 9.22 -17.21 -9.06
C THR A 49 10.20 -18.35 -9.35
N PHE A 50 11.46 -18.04 -9.69
CA PHE A 50 12.45 -19.05 -10.11
C PHE A 50 13.17 -19.76 -8.95
N GLU A 51 13.49 -19.06 -7.87
CA GLU A 51 14.26 -19.67 -6.76
C GLU A 51 13.36 -20.17 -5.62
N ALA A 52 12.14 -19.61 -5.49
CA ALA A 52 11.35 -19.81 -4.28
C ALA A 52 10.32 -20.93 -4.31
N HIS A 53 9.95 -21.47 -5.49
CA HIS A 53 9.13 -22.70 -5.76
C HIS A 53 7.90 -22.99 -4.84
N SER A 54 7.53 -22.07 -3.95
CA SER A 54 6.48 -22.24 -2.93
C SER A 54 5.90 -20.88 -2.50
N PHE A 55 6.46 -19.76 -2.96
CA PHE A 55 6.05 -18.42 -2.55
C PHE A 55 5.65 -17.56 -3.76
N HIS A 56 4.43 -17.79 -4.25
CA HIS A 56 3.87 -17.11 -5.42
C HIS A 56 3.30 -15.73 -5.07
N ILE A 57 4.17 -14.80 -4.67
CA ILE A 57 3.79 -13.41 -4.37
C ILE A 57 3.16 -12.72 -5.58
N GLU A 58 3.66 -13.05 -6.77
CA GLU A 58 3.22 -12.47 -8.04
C GLU A 58 1.71 -12.64 -8.26
N ASP A 59 1.18 -13.83 -7.99
CA ASP A 59 -0.24 -14.16 -8.12
C ASP A 59 -1.14 -13.22 -7.28
N LEU A 60 -0.69 -12.86 -6.08
CA LEU A 60 -1.43 -11.93 -5.20
C LEU A 60 -1.56 -10.55 -5.86
N PHE A 61 -0.50 -10.09 -6.53
CA PHE A 61 -0.42 -8.74 -7.10
C PHE A 61 -0.98 -8.63 -8.51
N ILE A 62 -0.96 -9.71 -9.29
CA ILE A 62 -1.70 -9.80 -10.57
C ILE A 62 -3.18 -9.50 -10.30
N GLY A 63 -3.78 -10.18 -9.32
CA GLY A 63 -5.18 -9.98 -8.96
C GLY A 63 -5.53 -8.58 -8.43
N MET A 64 -4.55 -7.78 -8.04
CA MET A 64 -4.72 -6.38 -7.59
C MET A 64 -4.37 -5.35 -8.67
N SER A 65 -3.85 -5.78 -9.83
CA SER A 65 -3.33 -4.90 -10.88
C SER A 65 -2.21 -3.98 -10.37
N TRP A 66 -1.38 -4.49 -9.47
CA TRP A 66 -0.31 -3.72 -8.80
C TRP A 66 1.09 -3.99 -9.37
N ILE A 67 1.22 -4.91 -10.32
CA ILE A 67 2.50 -5.29 -10.92
C ILE A 67 3.26 -4.06 -11.43
N SER A 68 2.58 -3.17 -12.14
CA SER A 68 3.17 -1.93 -12.68
C SER A 68 3.76 -1.00 -11.62
N ILE A 69 3.23 -1.02 -10.39
CA ILE A 69 3.74 -0.23 -9.26
C ILE A 69 4.96 -0.92 -8.64
N LEU A 70 4.90 -2.25 -8.51
CA LEU A 70 5.94 -3.02 -7.85
C LEU A 70 7.21 -3.10 -8.67
N THR A 71 7.11 -3.09 -10.00
CA THR A 71 8.25 -3.23 -10.90
C THR A 71 8.78 -1.89 -11.43
N LEU A 72 8.35 -0.75 -10.87
CA LEU A 72 8.87 0.55 -11.28
C LEU A 72 10.39 0.60 -11.12
N ASP A 73 11.09 1.16 -12.09
CA ASP A 73 12.55 1.30 -12.09
C ASP A 73 12.99 2.71 -12.57
N ASP A 74 12.07 3.67 -12.56
CA ASP A 74 12.31 5.03 -13.02
C ASP A 74 13.54 5.67 -12.36
N LYS A 75 14.25 6.47 -13.17
CA LYS A 75 15.31 7.34 -12.68
C LYS A 75 14.77 8.26 -11.60
N VAL A 76 15.58 8.46 -10.57
CA VAL A 76 15.27 9.24 -9.40
C VAL A 76 16.05 10.54 -9.45
N TYR A 77 15.32 11.67 -9.50
CA TYR A 77 15.88 13.02 -9.38
C TYR A 77 15.87 13.42 -7.90
N SER A 78 16.89 14.11 -7.39
CA SER A 78 17.02 14.33 -5.94
C SER A 78 16.83 15.79 -5.54
N SER A 79 17.36 16.73 -6.31
CA SER A 79 17.31 18.15 -5.93
C SER A 79 15.90 18.71 -6.11
N ILE A 80 15.22 18.34 -7.21
CA ILE A 80 13.90 18.88 -7.57
C ILE A 80 12.76 18.40 -6.67
N PHE A 81 12.88 17.23 -6.03
CA PHE A 81 11.78 16.65 -5.24
C PHE A 81 11.41 17.45 -4.00
N LYS A 82 12.38 18.11 -3.36
CA LYS A 82 12.07 18.97 -2.22
C LYS A 82 11.29 20.20 -2.65
N ASP A 83 11.66 20.80 -3.79
CA ASP A 83 10.94 21.92 -4.38
C ASP A 83 9.54 21.50 -4.86
N LEU A 84 9.42 20.27 -5.38
CA LEU A 84 8.13 19.69 -5.73
C LEU A 84 7.21 19.63 -4.49
N TYR A 85 7.66 19.01 -3.41
CA TYR A 85 6.84 18.93 -2.20
C TYR A 85 6.57 20.29 -1.55
N LYS A 86 7.50 21.25 -1.64
CA LYS A 86 7.34 22.61 -1.09
C LYS A 86 6.20 23.39 -1.76
N ASN A 87 5.94 23.15 -3.05
CA ASN A 87 4.85 23.82 -3.78
C ASN A 87 3.64 22.91 -4.02
N MET A 88 3.52 21.80 -3.27
CA MET A 88 2.31 20.98 -3.25
C MET A 88 1.32 21.53 -2.23
N SER A 89 0.06 21.53 -2.61
CA SER A 89 -1.08 21.84 -1.74
C SER A 89 -2.11 20.71 -1.85
N SER A 90 -2.57 20.20 -0.72
CA SER A 90 -3.67 19.24 -0.67
C SER A 90 -4.98 19.96 -0.41
N SER A 91 -6.01 19.64 -1.18
CA SER A 91 -7.38 20.05 -0.90
C SER A 91 -8.20 18.82 -0.49
N PRO A 92 -8.98 18.88 0.61
CA PRO A 92 -9.78 17.74 1.06
C PRO A 92 -10.65 17.19 -0.09
N GLY A 93 -10.57 15.88 -0.33
CA GLY A 93 -11.41 15.16 -1.30
C GLY A 93 -11.11 15.37 -2.79
N SER A 94 -10.27 16.34 -3.19
CA SER A 94 -10.09 16.73 -4.61
C SER A 94 -8.71 16.44 -5.21
N GLY A 95 -7.81 15.82 -4.44
CA GLY A 95 -6.48 15.39 -4.87
C GLY A 95 -5.37 16.31 -4.39
N ILE A 96 -4.19 16.17 -4.99
CA ILE A 96 -3.01 16.99 -4.66
C ILE A 96 -2.73 17.88 -5.85
N SER A 97 -2.61 19.18 -5.61
CA SER A 97 -2.21 20.14 -6.63
C SER A 97 -0.76 20.54 -6.42
N TYR A 98 -0.04 20.73 -7.51
CA TYR A 98 1.33 21.19 -7.52
C TYR A 98 1.46 22.43 -8.40
N LEU A 99 2.19 23.44 -7.92
CA LEU A 99 2.52 24.63 -8.69
C LEU A 99 4.00 24.57 -9.11
N LEU A 100 4.26 24.33 -10.40
CA LEU A 100 5.61 24.42 -10.97
C LEU A 100 5.69 25.53 -12.00
N ARG A 101 6.60 26.50 -11.83
CA ARG A 101 6.88 27.52 -12.87
C ARG A 101 5.57 28.14 -13.44
N ASN A 102 4.62 28.48 -12.57
CA ASN A 102 3.29 29.02 -12.89
C ASN A 102 2.32 28.07 -13.64
N LYS A 103 2.65 26.79 -13.81
CA LYS A 103 1.71 25.74 -14.25
C LYS A 103 1.18 24.98 -13.04
N ARG A 104 -0.15 24.95 -12.89
CA ARG A 104 -0.83 24.16 -11.86
C ARG A 104 -1.13 22.76 -12.42
N ILE A 105 -0.49 21.74 -11.86
CA ILE A 105 -0.74 20.34 -12.19
C ILE A 105 -1.57 19.73 -11.06
N ARG A 106 -2.68 19.08 -11.41
CA ARG A 106 -3.53 18.40 -10.43
C ARG A 106 -3.33 16.89 -10.54
N ILE A 107 -2.76 16.31 -9.49
CA ILE A 107 -2.63 14.87 -9.31
C ILE A 107 -3.95 14.33 -8.76
N THR A 108 -4.74 13.75 -9.66
CA THR A 108 -6.01 13.08 -9.34
C THR A 108 -5.85 11.56 -9.34
N ARG A 109 -6.82 10.85 -8.76
CA ARG A 109 -6.86 9.38 -8.82
C ARG A 109 -6.85 8.86 -10.26
N GLY A 110 -7.68 9.44 -11.13
CA GLY A 110 -7.74 9.08 -12.54
C GLY A 110 -6.41 9.24 -13.26
N LEU A 111 -5.69 10.34 -13.00
CA LEU A 111 -4.37 10.56 -13.57
C LEU A 111 -3.37 9.48 -13.13
N ILE A 112 -3.31 9.19 -11.82
CA ILE A 112 -2.42 8.17 -11.28
C ILE A 112 -2.72 6.80 -11.91
N ARG A 113 -4.00 6.42 -11.99
CA ARG A 113 -4.41 5.15 -12.60
C ARG A 113 -4.02 5.07 -14.06
N SER A 114 -4.25 6.13 -14.82
CA SER A 114 -3.89 6.19 -16.25
C SER A 114 -2.39 6.01 -16.46
N ILE A 115 -1.56 6.75 -15.71
CA ILE A 115 -0.10 6.74 -15.86
C ILE A 115 0.53 5.43 -15.36
N LEU A 116 -0.07 4.82 -14.32
CA LEU A 116 0.43 3.58 -13.74
C LEU A 116 -0.30 2.33 -14.27
N HIS A 117 -1.19 2.47 -15.26
CA HIS A 117 -1.99 1.37 -15.82
C HIS A 117 -2.74 0.55 -14.76
N LEU A 118 -3.40 1.24 -13.82
CA LEU A 118 -4.16 0.61 -12.73
C LEU A 118 -5.62 0.49 -13.09
N GLU A 119 -6.25 -0.60 -12.66
CA GLU A 119 -7.69 -0.77 -12.76
C GLU A 119 -8.44 0.20 -11.83
N GLU A 120 -9.66 0.57 -12.23
CA GLU A 120 -10.57 1.29 -11.37
C GLU A 120 -11.29 0.34 -10.40
N GLY A 121 -11.44 0.79 -9.16
CA GLY A 121 -12.19 0.09 -8.12
C GLY A 121 -11.33 -0.26 -6.92
N GLY A 122 -11.87 -1.12 -6.07
CA GLY A 122 -11.24 -1.52 -4.81
C GLY A 122 -11.59 -0.62 -3.62
N VAL A 123 -11.21 -1.10 -2.43
CA VAL A 123 -11.46 -0.43 -1.16
C VAL A 123 -10.67 0.89 -1.10
N ARG A 124 -11.34 1.96 -0.67
CA ARG A 124 -10.80 3.32 -0.53
C ARG A 124 -10.62 3.65 0.94
N LEU A 125 -9.66 2.99 1.58
CA LEU A 125 -9.32 3.21 2.98
C LEU A 125 -7.86 3.64 3.10
N TYR A 126 -7.63 4.66 3.92
CA TYR A 126 -6.32 5.03 4.43
C TYR A 126 -6.53 5.60 5.83
N THR A 127 -5.81 5.09 6.82
CA THR A 127 -5.94 5.58 8.19
C THR A 127 -4.64 5.39 8.95
N THR A 128 -4.41 6.29 9.90
CA THR A 128 -3.35 6.14 10.92
C THR A 128 -3.92 5.68 12.26
N LYS A 129 -5.25 5.51 12.35
CA LYS A 129 -5.97 5.08 13.55
C LYS A 129 -6.28 3.59 13.48
N ILE A 130 -6.67 3.02 14.62
CA ILE A 130 -7.22 1.67 14.70
C ILE A 130 -8.46 1.58 13.81
N ILE A 131 -8.57 0.47 13.08
CA ILE A 131 -9.73 0.15 12.25
C ILE A 131 -10.68 -0.69 13.09
N SER A 132 -11.92 -0.22 13.24
CA SER A 132 -12.96 -0.93 13.97
C SER A 132 -13.39 -2.20 13.24
N HIS A 133 -13.99 -3.14 13.99
CA HIS A 133 -14.62 -4.32 13.43
C HIS A 133 -15.71 -3.95 12.42
N THR A 134 -15.72 -4.65 11.28
CA THR A 134 -16.77 -4.62 10.27
C THR A 134 -17.10 -6.04 9.83
N GLU A 135 -18.19 -6.24 9.08
CA GLU A 135 -18.54 -7.55 8.51
C GLU A 135 -17.43 -8.15 7.65
N GLU A 136 -16.59 -7.30 7.03
CA GLU A 136 -15.51 -7.73 6.12
C GLU A 136 -14.12 -7.73 6.79
N TYR A 137 -14.00 -7.23 8.02
CA TYR A 137 -12.72 -7.08 8.71
C TYR A 137 -12.85 -7.17 10.24
N ASN A 138 -12.25 -8.21 10.81
CA ASN A 138 -12.04 -8.33 12.24
C ASN A 138 -10.56 -8.11 12.59
N PRO A 139 -10.20 -7.06 13.36
CA PRO A 139 -8.80 -6.75 13.64
C PRO A 139 -8.08 -7.81 14.48
N VAL A 140 -8.82 -8.58 15.30
CA VAL A 140 -8.24 -9.70 16.07
C VAL A 140 -7.93 -10.86 15.15
N GLU A 141 -8.88 -11.27 14.31
CA GLU A 141 -8.69 -12.34 13.32
C GLU A 141 -7.59 -11.98 12.32
N ALA A 142 -7.52 -10.72 11.89
CA ALA A 142 -6.46 -10.23 11.03
C ALA A 142 -5.09 -10.35 11.69
N CYS A 143 -4.96 -10.01 12.98
CA CYS A 143 -3.72 -10.24 13.73
C CYS A 143 -3.37 -11.73 13.79
N CYS A 144 -4.37 -12.59 14.05
CA CYS A 144 -4.17 -14.03 14.11
C CYS A 144 -3.69 -14.61 12.78
N LEU A 145 -4.29 -14.15 11.68
CA LEU A 145 -3.95 -14.58 10.32
C LEU A 145 -2.52 -14.23 9.95
N VAL A 146 -2.11 -12.98 10.19
CA VAL A 146 -0.80 -12.49 9.73
C VAL A 146 0.36 -12.97 10.61
N ALA A 147 0.07 -13.40 11.84
CA ALA A 147 1.05 -13.91 12.80
C ALA A 147 1.05 -15.44 12.97
N ASP A 148 0.03 -16.14 12.43
CA ASP A 148 -0.20 -17.58 12.64
C ASP A 148 -0.22 -17.95 14.13
N LYS A 149 -0.94 -17.13 14.92
CA LYS A 149 -1.10 -17.26 16.38
C LYS A 149 -2.50 -16.87 16.79
N HIS A 150 -3.05 -17.52 17.82
CA HIS A 150 -4.32 -17.09 18.39
C HIS A 150 -4.14 -15.91 19.34
N PHE A 151 -5.00 -14.91 19.23
CA PHE A 151 -5.07 -13.74 20.09
C PHE A 151 -6.52 -13.47 20.48
N GLU A 152 -6.72 -12.97 21.69
CA GLU A 152 -8.06 -12.62 22.21
C GLU A 152 -8.38 -11.12 22.05
N ALA A 153 -7.40 -10.32 21.63
CA ALA A 153 -7.53 -8.87 21.47
C ALA A 153 -6.58 -8.35 20.38
N VAL A 154 -6.79 -7.10 19.97
CA VAL A 154 -5.90 -6.40 19.02
C VAL A 154 -4.56 -6.16 19.68
N ILE A 155 -3.49 -6.68 19.08
CA ILE A 155 -2.13 -6.60 19.63
C ILE A 155 -1.24 -5.82 18.66
N ARG A 156 -0.30 -5.06 19.23
CA ARG A 156 0.76 -4.42 18.46
C ARG A 156 1.77 -5.47 18.02
N LEU A 157 1.80 -5.76 16.72
CA LEU A 157 2.69 -6.75 16.14
C LEU A 157 4.03 -6.13 15.78
N SER A 158 5.06 -6.97 15.83
CA SER A 158 6.39 -6.73 15.30
C SER A 158 6.66 -7.67 14.14
N THR A 159 7.54 -7.28 13.22
CA THR A 159 7.83 -8.04 11.99
C THR A 159 8.32 -9.46 12.26
N ASN A 160 8.93 -9.75 13.40
CA ASN A 160 9.35 -11.11 13.77
C ASN A 160 8.21 -11.98 14.30
N GLN A 161 7.04 -11.41 14.57
CA GLN A 161 5.82 -12.15 14.91
C GLN A 161 4.99 -12.50 13.68
N LEU A 162 5.26 -11.87 12.52
CA LEU A 162 4.57 -12.16 11.27
C LEU A 162 5.02 -13.52 10.70
N THR A 163 4.11 -14.18 9.98
CA THR A 163 4.48 -15.31 9.12
C THR A 163 5.50 -14.90 8.08
N LEU A 164 6.31 -15.85 7.60
CA LEU A 164 7.31 -15.57 6.57
C LEU A 164 6.71 -14.85 5.35
N PRO A 165 5.58 -15.29 4.78
CA PRO A 165 4.83 -14.54 3.77
C PRO A 165 4.55 -13.09 4.13
N CYS A 166 3.96 -12.88 5.30
CA CYS A 166 3.54 -11.57 5.77
C CYS A 166 4.74 -10.64 6.01
N ARG A 167 5.91 -11.17 6.36
CA ARG A 167 7.15 -10.38 6.47
C ARG A 167 7.57 -9.78 5.13
N VAL A 168 7.45 -10.54 4.05
CA VAL A 168 7.81 -10.07 2.71
C VAL A 168 6.78 -9.07 2.21
N LEU A 169 5.49 -9.38 2.37
CA LEU A 169 4.38 -8.48 2.01
C LEU A 169 4.45 -7.17 2.82
N HIS A 170 4.77 -7.24 4.11
CA HIS A 170 4.97 -6.05 4.95
C HIS A 170 6.12 -5.18 4.44
N ASN A 171 7.20 -5.79 3.96
CA ASN A 171 8.31 -5.04 3.36
C ASN A 171 7.86 -4.29 2.09
N ILE A 172 7.07 -4.95 1.24
CA ILE A 172 6.47 -4.33 0.05
C ILE A 172 5.54 -3.17 0.45
N ILE A 173 4.67 -3.38 1.45
CA ILE A 173 3.78 -2.33 1.97
C ILE A 173 4.59 -1.14 2.47
N ALA A 174 5.57 -1.37 3.34
CA ALA A 174 6.30 -0.31 4.04
C ALA A 174 7.29 0.47 3.16
N HIS A 175 7.72 -0.08 2.03
CA HIS A 175 8.66 0.57 1.12
C HIS A 175 8.06 1.04 -0.21
N ILE A 176 6.92 0.47 -0.64
CA ILE A 176 6.33 0.75 -1.95
C ILE A 176 4.91 1.32 -1.78
N ILE A 177 4.03 0.63 -1.05
CA ILE A 177 2.60 1.01 -0.98
C ILE A 177 2.38 2.23 -0.08
N VAL A 178 2.94 2.21 1.12
CA VAL A 178 2.90 3.28 2.13
C VAL A 178 4.32 3.58 2.60
N PRO A 179 5.18 4.18 1.75
CA PRO A 179 6.61 4.30 2.00
C PRO A 179 6.91 5.13 3.25
N ARG A 180 7.61 4.53 4.23
CA ARG A 180 7.98 5.20 5.48
C ARG A 180 9.41 4.90 5.91
N LYS A 181 9.93 5.68 6.86
CA LYS A 181 11.26 5.51 7.48
C LYS A 181 11.16 5.50 9.00
N GLY A 182 12.02 4.74 9.64
CA GLY A 182 12.07 4.59 11.10
C GLY A 182 11.85 3.13 11.51
N HIS A 183 10.92 2.91 12.44
CA HIS A 183 10.55 1.60 12.99
C HIS A 183 9.81 0.74 11.94
N LEU A 184 10.57 0.19 10.99
CA LEU A 184 10.07 -0.80 10.03
C LEU A 184 9.92 -2.19 10.66
N ASP A 185 10.38 -2.36 11.90
CA ASP A 185 10.17 -3.53 12.74
C ASP A 185 8.76 -3.56 13.36
N GLU A 186 8.09 -2.42 13.43
CA GLU A 186 6.71 -2.31 13.90
C GLU A 186 5.69 -2.53 12.76
N VAL A 187 4.63 -3.26 13.05
CA VAL A 187 3.51 -3.50 12.15
C VAL A 187 2.32 -2.72 12.69
N ASN A 188 1.96 -1.62 12.02
CA ASN A 188 0.84 -0.79 12.46
C ASN A 188 -0.51 -1.40 12.06
N HIS A 189 -1.62 -0.90 12.62
CA HIS A 189 -2.96 -1.44 12.35
C HIS A 189 -3.36 -1.37 10.87
N TYR A 190 -2.90 -0.35 10.15
CA TYR A 190 -3.16 -0.22 8.71
C TYR A 190 -2.35 -1.24 7.90
N ASP A 191 -1.13 -1.59 8.35
CA ASP A 191 -0.34 -2.67 7.75
C ASP A 191 -1.02 -4.02 7.94
N VAL A 192 -1.54 -4.31 9.14
CA VAL A 192 -2.29 -5.53 9.42
C VAL A 192 -3.51 -5.62 8.49
N PHE A 193 -4.26 -4.53 8.35
CA PHE A 193 -5.39 -4.46 7.44
C PHE A 193 -5.00 -4.68 5.96
N LEU A 194 -3.90 -4.08 5.51
CA LEU A 194 -3.39 -4.29 4.15
C LEU A 194 -2.93 -5.74 3.93
N LEU A 195 -2.20 -6.32 4.90
CA LEU A 195 -1.77 -7.71 4.85
C LEU A 195 -2.97 -8.66 4.78
N ASP A 196 -3.91 -8.53 5.71
CA ASP A 196 -5.15 -9.31 5.76
C ASP A 196 -5.92 -9.22 4.44
N SER A 197 -6.01 -8.03 3.87
CA SER A 197 -6.73 -7.82 2.62
C SER A 197 -6.00 -8.38 1.40
N ILE A 198 -4.67 -8.28 1.34
CA ILE A 198 -3.86 -8.92 0.29
C ILE A 198 -4.05 -10.44 0.35
N LEU A 199 -4.03 -11.01 1.55
CA LEU A 199 -4.25 -12.45 1.76
C LEU A 199 -5.67 -12.89 1.37
N HIS A 200 -6.68 -12.04 1.59
CA HIS A 200 -8.05 -12.32 1.15
C HIS A 200 -8.33 -11.93 -0.31
N GLY A 201 -7.35 -11.41 -1.05
CA GLY A 201 -7.51 -10.97 -2.44
C GLY A 201 -8.46 -9.77 -2.61
N ARG A 202 -8.61 -8.92 -1.58
CA ARG A 202 -9.42 -7.70 -1.66
C ARG A 202 -8.66 -6.62 -2.44
N LYS A 203 -9.23 -6.17 -3.55
CA LYS A 203 -8.68 -5.08 -4.38
C LYS A 203 -8.70 -3.75 -3.63
N PHE A 204 -7.71 -2.92 -3.88
CA PHE A 204 -7.53 -1.60 -3.27
C PHE A 204 -7.32 -0.52 -4.33
N ASP A 205 -7.88 0.66 -4.08
CA ASP A 205 -7.60 1.84 -4.90
C ASP A 205 -6.24 2.43 -4.48
N PHE A 206 -5.14 1.95 -5.09
CA PHE A 206 -3.80 2.47 -4.80
C PHE A 206 -3.70 3.98 -5.00
N SER A 207 -4.40 4.52 -6.01
CA SER A 207 -4.40 5.97 -6.27
C SER A 207 -5.03 6.76 -5.12
N TYR A 208 -6.04 6.20 -4.45
CA TYR A 208 -6.60 6.76 -3.22
C TYR A 208 -5.57 6.69 -2.07
N ILE A 209 -4.96 5.52 -1.85
CA ILE A 209 -3.95 5.32 -0.80
C ILE A 209 -2.79 6.32 -0.95
N MET A 210 -2.27 6.45 -2.17
CA MET A 210 -1.16 7.36 -2.49
C MET A 210 -1.52 8.83 -2.17
N ILE A 211 -2.69 9.29 -2.62
CA ILE A 211 -3.15 10.68 -2.37
C ILE A 211 -3.36 10.92 -0.88
N GLN A 212 -4.00 9.99 -0.16
CA GLN A 212 -4.24 10.16 1.27
C GLN A 212 -2.94 10.12 2.08
N HIS A 213 -2.02 9.23 1.73
CA HIS A 213 -0.72 9.15 2.37
C HIS A 213 0.11 10.42 2.12
N MET A 214 0.19 10.90 0.87
CA MET A 214 0.86 12.18 0.58
C MET A 214 0.18 13.36 1.29
N THR A 215 -1.16 13.40 1.33
CA THR A 215 -1.90 14.43 2.07
C THR A 215 -1.56 14.40 3.56
N SER A 216 -1.47 13.22 4.16
CA SER A 216 -1.04 13.02 5.55
C SER A 216 0.41 13.44 5.79
N VAL A 217 1.30 13.32 4.80
CA VAL A 217 2.68 13.80 4.88
C VAL A 217 2.72 15.33 4.80
N LEU A 218 1.92 15.94 3.93
CA LEU A 218 1.85 17.39 3.76
C LEU A 218 1.22 18.09 4.98
N SER A 219 0.20 17.49 5.59
CA SER A 219 -0.45 18.02 6.80
C SER A 219 0.28 17.66 8.10
N GLY A 220 1.28 16.79 8.04
CA GLY A 220 2.01 16.31 9.21
C GLY A 220 2.85 17.40 9.86
N ILE A 221 2.81 17.47 11.21
CA ILE A 221 3.61 18.45 11.97
C ILE A 221 5.12 18.24 11.76
N ARG A 222 5.57 17.00 11.59
CA ARG A 222 6.98 16.64 11.30
C ARG A 222 7.04 15.45 10.34
N PRO A 223 6.90 15.65 9.01
CA PRO A 223 7.04 14.56 8.06
C PRO A 223 8.44 13.96 8.18
N LYS A 224 8.52 12.64 8.35
CA LYS A 224 9.80 11.92 8.48
C LYS A 224 10.48 11.70 7.13
N VAL A 225 9.67 11.54 6.08
CA VAL A 225 10.12 11.33 4.69
C VAL A 225 9.13 11.89 3.68
N LEU A 226 9.62 12.20 2.47
CA LEU A 226 8.80 12.51 1.30
C LEU A 226 8.71 11.26 0.39
N PRO A 227 7.53 10.63 0.23
CA PRO A 227 7.38 9.33 -0.44
C PRO A 227 7.27 9.39 -1.98
N TYR A 228 7.03 8.25 -2.62
CA TYR A 228 6.57 8.09 -4.01
C TYR A 228 7.41 8.74 -5.12
N ARG A 229 8.71 8.86 -4.90
CA ARG A 229 9.60 9.55 -5.82
C ARG A 229 9.58 9.01 -7.26
N MET A 230 9.59 7.69 -7.43
CA MET A 230 9.57 7.05 -8.76
C MET A 230 8.25 7.32 -9.50
N ILE A 231 7.12 7.13 -8.80
CA ILE A 231 5.78 7.40 -9.35
C ILE A 231 5.62 8.86 -9.76
N LEU A 232 6.02 9.77 -8.88
CA LEU A 232 5.98 11.20 -9.16
C LEU A 232 6.88 11.58 -10.35
N THR A 233 8.04 10.94 -10.49
CA THR A 233 8.89 11.14 -11.67
C THR A 233 8.13 10.80 -12.94
N ARG A 234 7.48 9.64 -12.99
CA ARG A 234 6.68 9.21 -14.14
C ARG A 234 5.52 10.16 -14.43
N ILE A 235 4.85 10.67 -13.40
CA ILE A 235 3.81 11.70 -13.52
C ILE A 235 4.35 12.99 -14.14
N PHE A 236 5.50 13.47 -13.70
CA PHE A 236 6.07 14.72 -14.21
C PHE A 236 6.66 14.57 -15.62
N GLN A 237 7.17 13.38 -15.98
CA GLN A 237 7.54 13.06 -17.36
C GLN A 237 6.35 13.13 -18.30
N HIS A 238 5.18 12.64 -17.87
CA HIS A 238 3.93 12.73 -18.64
C HIS A 238 3.53 14.19 -18.96
N PHE A 239 3.88 15.15 -18.10
CA PHE A 239 3.66 16.59 -18.34
C PHE A 239 4.87 17.30 -18.97
N GLU A 240 5.84 16.56 -19.49
CA GLU A 240 7.06 17.09 -20.11
C GLU A 240 7.81 18.08 -19.21
N ILE A 241 7.74 17.87 -17.89
CA ILE A 241 8.49 18.68 -16.95
C ILE A 241 9.96 18.29 -17.04
N SER A 242 10.76 19.19 -17.61
CA SER A 242 12.22 19.04 -17.61
C SER A 242 12.76 19.12 -16.18
N PHE A 243 13.20 17.97 -15.65
CA PHE A 243 14.10 17.89 -14.51
C PHE A 243 15.49 18.31 -14.99
N ARG A 244 15.83 19.60 -14.88
CA ARG A 244 17.20 20.09 -15.11
C ARG A 244 18.13 19.73 -13.95
N ASP A 245 18.00 18.51 -13.44
CA ASP A 245 18.85 17.99 -12.38
C ASP A 245 19.95 17.17 -13.07
N PRO A 246 21.24 17.57 -12.97
CA PRO A 246 22.33 16.89 -13.68
C PRO A 246 22.58 15.46 -13.17
N VAL A 247 21.96 15.04 -12.05
CA VAL A 247 22.21 13.74 -11.42
C VAL A 247 20.91 12.95 -11.26
N ALA A 248 20.43 12.40 -12.38
CA ALA A 248 19.44 11.33 -12.36
C ALA A 248 20.11 10.04 -11.88
N VAL A 249 19.63 9.44 -10.79
CA VAL A 249 20.20 8.21 -10.22
C VAL A 249 19.23 7.05 -10.45
N LEU A 250 19.71 5.94 -10.97
CA LEU A 250 18.92 4.72 -11.04
C LEU A 250 18.80 4.06 -9.65
N PRO A 251 17.68 3.38 -9.34
CA PRO A 251 17.60 2.56 -8.13
C PRO A 251 18.78 1.58 -8.06
N LYS A 252 19.39 1.44 -6.87
CA LYS A 252 20.49 0.49 -6.67
C LYS A 252 19.94 -0.92 -6.48
N ALA A 253 20.79 -1.93 -6.63
CA ALA A 253 20.42 -3.32 -6.28
C ALA A 253 19.96 -3.49 -4.81
N THR A 254 20.34 -2.58 -3.90
CA THR A 254 19.85 -2.55 -2.51
C THR A 254 18.41 -2.05 -2.39
N ASP A 255 17.94 -1.32 -3.39
CA ASP A 255 16.60 -0.75 -3.48
C ASP A 255 15.61 -1.72 -4.13
N THR A 256 16.07 -2.90 -4.54
CA THR A 256 15.24 -3.99 -5.08
C THR A 256 14.95 -5.04 -4.00
N ILE A 257 13.67 -5.33 -3.81
CA ILE A 257 13.17 -6.45 -3.02
C ILE A 257 13.28 -7.69 -3.90
N ASN A 258 14.14 -8.61 -3.48
CA ASN A 258 14.49 -9.85 -4.20
C ASN A 258 14.89 -10.94 -3.21
N ILE A 259 15.38 -12.08 -3.70
CA ILE A 259 15.86 -13.18 -2.87
C ILE A 259 16.95 -12.78 -1.85
N LEU A 260 17.81 -11.81 -2.18
CA LEU A 260 18.83 -11.30 -1.25
C LEU A 260 18.19 -10.55 -0.08
N THR A 261 17.03 -9.92 -0.31
CA THR A 261 16.23 -9.32 0.75
C THR A 261 15.74 -10.37 1.74
N LEU A 262 15.34 -11.56 1.28
CA LEU A 262 15.00 -12.69 2.17
C LEU A 262 16.19 -13.13 3.03
N LYS A 263 17.39 -13.23 2.43
CA LYS A 263 18.62 -13.54 3.18
C LYS A 263 18.91 -12.49 4.26
N ARG A 264 18.75 -11.20 3.95
CA ARG A 264 18.89 -10.09 4.93
C ARG A 264 17.84 -10.16 6.03
N MET A 265 16.62 -10.62 5.71
CA MET A 265 15.57 -10.90 6.69
C MET A 265 15.80 -12.17 7.51
N LYS A 266 16.91 -12.88 7.27
CA LYS A 266 17.27 -14.15 7.92
C LYS A 266 16.25 -15.24 7.63
N ILE A 267 15.73 -15.26 6.40
CA ILE A 267 14.81 -16.25 5.86
C ILE A 267 15.60 -17.11 4.89
N PHE A 268 15.59 -18.42 5.11
CA PHE A 268 16.41 -19.39 4.37
C PHE A 268 15.54 -20.54 3.87
N LYS A 269 15.90 -21.04 2.68
CA LYS A 269 15.30 -22.24 2.10
C LYS A 269 15.89 -23.47 2.78
N LYS A 270 15.03 -24.39 3.19
CA LYS A 270 15.39 -25.71 3.71
C LYS A 270 15.62 -26.69 2.54
N LYS A 271 16.25 -27.83 2.85
CA LYS A 271 16.51 -28.92 1.89
C LYS A 271 15.22 -29.56 1.34
N ASP A 272 14.12 -29.48 2.08
CA ASP A 272 12.78 -29.99 1.72
C ASP A 272 11.94 -28.97 0.92
N ASN A 273 12.58 -27.94 0.34
CA ASN A 273 11.93 -26.79 -0.31
C ASN A 273 11.05 -25.91 0.62
N GLY A 274 11.00 -26.18 1.93
CA GLY A 274 10.35 -25.30 2.91
C GLY A 274 11.14 -24.02 3.19
N TRP A 275 10.51 -23.06 3.87
CA TRP A 275 11.14 -21.81 4.29
C TRP A 275 11.19 -21.69 5.82
N GLN A 276 12.32 -21.20 6.35
CA GLN A 276 12.50 -20.99 7.80
C GLN A 276 13.19 -19.66 8.11
N SER A 277 12.83 -19.06 9.25
CA SER A 277 13.62 -17.97 9.83
C SER A 277 14.73 -18.49 10.74
N GLN A 278 15.78 -17.68 10.96
CA GLN A 278 16.82 -17.98 11.96
C GLN A 278 16.27 -18.21 13.38
N LYS A 279 15.11 -17.65 13.73
CA LYS A 279 14.46 -17.83 15.04
C LYS A 279 13.58 -19.10 15.12
N GLY A 280 13.66 -20.00 14.13
CA GLY A 280 12.88 -21.24 14.13
C GLY A 280 11.42 -21.07 13.72
N LEU A 281 10.95 -19.86 13.33
CA LEU A 281 9.64 -19.76 12.66
C LEU A 281 9.71 -20.52 11.34
N THR A 282 9.00 -21.62 11.29
CA THR A 282 8.67 -22.39 10.10
C THR A 282 7.23 -22.08 9.71
N MET A 283 6.91 -22.07 8.42
CA MET A 283 5.51 -22.00 8.01
C MET A 283 4.76 -23.23 8.56
N SER A 284 3.63 -23.03 9.24
CA SER A 284 2.73 -24.13 9.55
C SER A 284 2.22 -24.78 8.26
N ARG A 285 2.04 -26.11 8.26
CA ARG A 285 1.41 -26.85 7.15
C ARG A 285 0.02 -26.26 6.83
N ASP A 286 -0.68 -25.74 7.84
CA ASP A 286 -2.01 -25.14 7.69
C ASP A 286 -1.96 -23.77 7.02
N HIS A 287 -0.91 -22.99 7.25
CA HIS A 287 -0.71 -21.70 6.57
C HIS A 287 -0.33 -21.88 5.08
N LEU A 288 0.47 -22.91 4.76
CA LEU A 288 0.71 -23.33 3.37
C LEU A 288 -0.58 -23.77 2.67
N ARG A 289 -1.43 -24.51 3.39
CA ARG A 289 -2.74 -24.95 2.91
C ARG A 289 -3.69 -23.75 2.72
N TYR A 290 -3.64 -22.75 3.61
CA TYR A 290 -4.41 -21.51 3.49
C TYR A 290 -3.97 -20.67 2.29
N LEU A 291 -2.67 -20.44 2.09
CA LEU A 291 -2.17 -19.74 0.89
C LEU A 291 -2.50 -20.48 -0.40
N SER A 292 -2.52 -21.82 -0.36
CA SER A 292 -3.01 -22.64 -1.48
C SER A 292 -4.51 -22.42 -1.72
N ARG A 293 -5.33 -22.26 -0.67
CA ARG A 293 -6.76 -21.92 -0.77
C ARG A 293 -7.00 -20.48 -1.25
N VAL A 294 -6.18 -19.52 -0.83
CA VAL A 294 -6.17 -18.15 -1.35
C VAL A 294 -5.85 -18.18 -2.84
N LYS A 295 -4.84 -18.95 -3.25
CA LYS A 295 -4.49 -19.15 -4.67
C LYS A 295 -5.68 -19.69 -5.46
N ILE A 296 -6.38 -20.71 -4.93
CA ILE A 296 -7.60 -21.28 -5.52
C ILE A 296 -8.73 -20.24 -5.61
N TYR A 297 -9.02 -19.52 -4.52
CA TYR A 297 -10.09 -18.53 -4.45
C TYR A 297 -9.84 -17.35 -5.41
N THR A 298 -8.62 -16.83 -5.44
CA THR A 298 -8.22 -15.72 -6.33
C THR A 298 -8.26 -16.15 -7.79
N MET A 299 -7.75 -17.35 -8.15
CA MET A 299 -7.86 -17.88 -9.52
C MET A 299 -9.33 -18.08 -9.94
N THR A 300 -10.17 -18.59 -9.05
CA THR A 300 -11.60 -18.85 -9.33
C THR A 300 -12.38 -17.54 -9.51
N LYS A 301 -12.10 -16.50 -8.70
CA LYS A 301 -12.73 -15.18 -8.85
C LYS A 301 -12.21 -14.34 -10.03
N MET A 302 -11.00 -14.62 -10.53
CA MET A 302 -10.44 -13.97 -11.73
C MET A 302 -10.98 -14.59 -13.03
N LEU A 303 -11.33 -15.88 -13.03
CA LEU A 303 -11.85 -16.59 -14.20
C LEU A 303 -13.38 -16.51 -14.36
N LEU A 304 -14.10 -16.09 -13.33
CA LEU A 304 -15.56 -15.93 -13.37
C LEU A 304 -15.93 -14.45 -13.61
N PRO A 305 -16.73 -14.13 -14.65
CA PRO A 305 -17.33 -12.80 -14.77
C PRO A 305 -18.14 -12.51 -13.51
N ARG A 306 -17.93 -11.35 -12.88
CA ARG A 306 -18.83 -10.92 -11.81
C ARG A 306 -20.23 -10.74 -12.41
N PRO A 307 -21.31 -11.20 -11.77
CA PRO A 307 -22.64 -10.76 -12.15
C PRO A 307 -22.68 -9.25 -11.96
N HIS A 308 -23.02 -8.52 -13.03
CA HIS A 308 -23.40 -7.12 -12.94
C HIS A 308 -24.63 -7.06 -12.03
N LEU A 309 -24.45 -6.57 -10.80
CA LEU A 309 -25.56 -6.13 -9.97
C LEU A 309 -25.98 -4.76 -10.50
N ASP A 310 -26.62 -4.75 -11.68
CA ASP A 310 -27.48 -3.64 -12.05
C ASP A 310 -28.74 -3.77 -11.19
N HIS A 311 -28.91 -2.81 -10.28
CA HIS A 311 -30.07 -2.77 -9.40
C HIS A 311 -31.33 -2.21 -10.07
N ASP A 312 -31.36 -2.09 -11.39
CA ASP A 312 -32.52 -1.62 -12.13
C ASP A 312 -32.93 -2.64 -13.19
N HIS A 313 -34.18 -3.09 -13.07
CA HIS A 313 -34.96 -4.00 -13.92
C HIS A 313 -34.83 -5.51 -13.65
N ILE A 314 -35.84 -6.01 -12.93
CA ILE A 314 -36.27 -7.41 -12.91
C ILE A 314 -36.81 -7.74 -14.31
N ASP A 315 -35.98 -8.22 -15.24
CA ASP A 315 -36.44 -9.01 -16.39
C ASP A 315 -36.30 -10.50 -16.04
N ARG A 316 -37.43 -11.20 -15.92
CA ARG A 316 -37.51 -12.62 -15.56
C ARG A 316 -37.28 -13.50 -16.79
N ARG A 317 -36.11 -13.43 -17.40
CA ARG A 317 -35.68 -14.46 -18.37
C ARG A 317 -34.58 -15.34 -17.77
N PRO A 318 -34.70 -16.68 -17.87
CA PRO A 318 -33.61 -17.56 -17.48
C PRO A 318 -32.38 -17.29 -18.36
N PRO A 319 -31.17 -17.31 -17.79
CA PRO A 319 -29.95 -17.09 -18.56
C PRO A 319 -29.81 -18.17 -19.65
N PRO A 320 -29.20 -17.84 -20.80
CA PRO A 320 -28.95 -18.84 -21.85
C PRO A 320 -28.05 -19.97 -21.32
N PRO A 321 -28.21 -21.21 -21.80
CA PRO A 321 -27.37 -22.32 -21.38
C PRO A 321 -25.89 -22.00 -21.65
N ALA A 322 -25.05 -22.26 -20.65
CA ALA A 322 -23.62 -22.01 -20.74
C ALA A 322 -23.03 -22.72 -21.97
N SER A 323 -22.17 -22.02 -22.72
CA SER A 323 -21.54 -22.60 -23.90
C SER A 323 -20.73 -23.86 -23.53
N THR A 324 -20.58 -24.79 -24.46
CA THR A 324 -19.79 -26.01 -24.27
C THR A 324 -18.35 -25.71 -23.82
N GLN A 325 -17.78 -24.59 -24.29
CA GLN A 325 -16.47 -24.10 -23.83
C GLN A 325 -16.48 -23.67 -22.37
N THR A 326 -17.54 -23.02 -21.91
CA THR A 326 -17.71 -22.62 -20.50
C THR A 326 -17.82 -23.86 -19.60
N ILE A 327 -18.59 -24.87 -20.01
CA ILE A 327 -18.74 -26.14 -19.27
C ILE A 327 -17.41 -26.92 -19.22
N LEU A 328 -16.66 -26.96 -20.33
CA LEU A 328 -15.33 -27.56 -20.37
C LEU A 328 -14.34 -26.84 -19.47
N LEU A 329 -14.37 -25.50 -19.44
CA LEU A 329 -13.55 -24.71 -18.53
C LEU A 329 -13.91 -25.02 -17.06
N PHE A 330 -15.19 -25.13 -16.72
CA PHE A 330 -15.63 -25.53 -15.38
C PHE A 330 -15.14 -26.93 -14.98
N LEU A 331 -15.21 -27.90 -15.89
CA LEU A 331 -14.73 -29.27 -15.63
C LEU A 331 -13.20 -29.34 -15.51
N MET A 332 -12.46 -28.59 -16.35
CA MET A 332 -11.00 -28.52 -16.29
C MET A 332 -10.52 -27.83 -15.01
N VAL A 333 -11.19 -26.76 -14.59
CA VAL A 333 -10.93 -26.09 -13.30
C VAL A 333 -11.27 -27.04 -12.15
N GLY A 334 -12.39 -27.76 -12.21
CA GLY A 334 -12.75 -28.76 -11.18
C GLY A 334 -11.76 -29.93 -11.08
N LEU A 335 -11.25 -30.43 -12.20
CA LEU A 335 -10.27 -31.52 -12.25
C LEU A 335 -8.89 -31.07 -11.74
N THR A 336 -8.45 -29.85 -12.08
CA THR A 336 -7.23 -29.27 -11.51
C THR A 336 -7.38 -28.99 -10.01
N HIS A 337 -8.57 -28.60 -9.55
CA HIS A 337 -8.93 -28.44 -8.14
C HIS A 337 -8.81 -29.76 -7.36
N LEU A 338 -9.35 -30.85 -7.91
CA LEU A 338 -9.29 -32.18 -7.30
C LEU A 338 -7.85 -32.72 -7.26
N HIS A 339 -7.09 -32.50 -8.34
CA HIS A 339 -5.69 -32.93 -8.42
C HIS A 339 -4.80 -32.22 -7.39
N LEU A 340 -4.94 -30.90 -7.24
CA LEU A 340 -4.18 -30.13 -6.25
C LEU A 340 -4.57 -30.47 -4.81
N LEU A 341 -5.85 -30.75 -4.54
CA LEU A 341 -6.32 -31.22 -3.23
C LEU A 341 -5.77 -32.60 -2.90
N LEU A 342 -5.76 -33.53 -3.86
CA LEU A 342 -5.22 -34.88 -3.68
C LEU A 342 -3.70 -34.85 -3.46
N MET A 343 -2.97 -33.99 -4.19
CA MET A 343 -1.53 -33.78 -3.98
C MET A 343 -1.22 -33.17 -2.60
N ALA A 344 -2.10 -32.32 -2.08
CA ALA A 344 -1.98 -31.77 -0.72
C ALA A 344 -2.35 -32.78 0.39
N TYR A 345 -3.12 -33.81 0.07
CA TYR A 345 -3.57 -34.85 1.02
C TYR A 345 -2.62 -36.06 1.08
N ASN A 346 -1.90 -36.36 -0.01
CA ASN A 346 -1.09 -37.57 -0.16
C ASN A 346 0.45 -37.37 -0.02
N MET A 347 0.92 -36.25 0.51
CA MET A 347 2.35 -36.12 0.87
C MET A 347 2.59 -36.65 2.29
N PRO A 348 3.48 -37.65 2.48
CA PRO A 348 3.73 -38.28 3.78
C PRO A 348 4.15 -37.29 4.88
#